data_AF-A0A3G8WV71-F1
#
_entry.id   AF-A0A3G8WV71-F1
#
_cell.length_a   1.000
_cell.length_b   1.000
_cell.length_c   1.000
_cell.angle_alpha   90.00
_cell.angle_beta   90.00
_cell.angle_gamma   90.00
#
_symmetry.space_group_name_H-M   'P 1'
#
loop_
_entity.id
_entity.type
_entity.pdbx_description
1 polymer ?
#
loop_
_entity_poly.entity_id
_entity_poly.type
_entity_poly.pdbx_seq_one_letter_code
_entity_poly.pdbx_strand_id
1 'polypeptide(L)'
;MLYQIDSSAYIEDKRGNTYNIDNFVVTDDFVYGTLDRLPEDGKTAYFVFDLKLSRIENFENETAFNAYLISKGLNKNVKYQDFSYYYDQYWSGWRFFLLP
;
A
#
# COMPACT_ATOMS: atom_id res chain seq x y z
N MET A 1 25.10 -8.09 3.59
CA MET A 1 23.82 -8.51 2.97
C MET A 1 23.10 -7.21 2.65
N LEU A 2 22.96 -6.85 1.37
CA LEU A 2 22.22 -5.66 0.97
C LEU A 2 20.75 -6.04 0.97
N TYR A 3 19.95 -5.48 1.87
CA TYR A 3 18.51 -5.65 1.86
C TYR A 3 17.94 -4.80 0.72
N GLN A 4 17.41 -5.45 -0.29
CA GLN A 4 16.73 -4.80 -1.39
C GLN A 4 15.28 -4.56 -0.96
N ILE A 5 14.84 -3.31 -1.04
CA ILE A 5 13.42 -2.95 -0.94
C ILE A 5 12.79 -3.50 -2.22
N ASP A 6 12.10 -4.63 -2.13
CA ASP A 6 11.45 -5.33 -3.25
C ASP A 6 10.04 -4.82 -3.52
N SER A 7 9.69 -3.64 -3.01
CA SER A 7 8.42 -3.01 -3.34
C SER A 7 8.36 -2.64 -4.83
N SER A 8 7.44 -3.31 -5.52
CA SER A 8 7.05 -3.02 -6.90
C SER A 8 6.00 -1.90 -7.02
N ALA A 9 5.62 -1.26 -5.89
CA ALA A 9 4.55 -0.26 -5.83
C ALA A 9 4.88 0.90 -4.89
N TYR A 10 4.54 2.12 -5.28
CA TYR A 10 4.71 3.29 -4.43
C TYR A 10 3.52 4.24 -4.55
N ILE A 11 3.35 5.08 -3.54
CA ILE A 11 2.49 6.26 -3.57
C ILE A 11 3.36 7.52 -3.51
N GLU A 12 2.92 8.57 -4.19
CA GLU A 12 3.59 9.87 -4.20
C GLU A 12 2.64 10.92 -3.61
N ASP A 13 3.09 11.64 -2.58
CA ASP A 13 2.31 12.75 -2.03
C ASP A 13 2.41 14.00 -2.92
N LYS A 14 1.56 15.00 -2.67
CA LYS A 14 1.58 16.27 -3.43
C LYS A 14 2.90 17.07 -3.32
N ARG A 15 3.83 16.68 -2.46
CA ARG A 15 5.14 17.31 -2.28
C ARG A 15 6.24 16.56 -3.05
N GLY A 16 5.90 15.47 -3.73
CA GLY A 16 6.84 14.61 -4.45
C GLY A 16 7.55 13.59 -3.55
N ASN A 17 7.07 13.38 -2.31
CA ASN A 17 7.62 12.33 -1.46
C ASN A 17 7.03 10.97 -1.88
N THR A 18 7.91 10.01 -2.13
CA THR A 18 7.52 8.64 -2.49
C THR A 18 7.58 7.72 -1.28
N TYR A 19 6.56 6.88 -1.14
CA TYR A 19 6.47 5.87 -0.09
C TYR A 19 6.24 4.51 -0.73
N ASN A 20 7.16 3.57 -0.47
CA ASN A 20 7.03 2.19 -0.93
C ASN A 20 5.96 1.48 -0.12
N ILE A 21 5.06 0.80 -0.80
CA ILE A 21 3.94 0.07 -0.19
C ILE A 21 4.08 -1.42 -0.47
N ASP A 22 3.60 -2.24 0.46
CA ASP A 22 3.75 -3.69 0.39
C ASP A 22 2.38 -4.36 0.21
N ASN A 23 1.59 -4.44 1.29
CA ASN A 23 0.26 -5.04 1.27
C ASN A 23 -0.78 -3.95 1.46
N PHE A 24 -1.67 -3.77 0.48
CA PHE A 24 -2.61 -2.65 0.47
C PHE A 24 -3.98 -3.01 -0.10
N VAL A 25 -4.93 -2.09 0.12
CA VAL A 25 -6.25 -2.08 -0.48
C VAL A 25 -6.49 -0.73 -1.13
N VAL A 26 -7.02 -0.77 -2.35
CA VAL A 26 -7.47 0.40 -3.11
C VAL A 26 -8.99 0.50 -3.05
N THR A 27 -9.49 1.67 -2.69
CA THR A 27 -10.90 2.05 -2.79
C THR A 27 -11.04 3.27 -3.70
N ASP A 28 -12.27 3.75 -3.91
CA ASP A 28 -12.53 4.93 -4.73
C ASP A 28 -11.83 6.20 -4.18
N ASP A 29 -11.68 6.29 -2.86
CA ASP A 29 -11.20 7.49 -2.18
C ASP A 29 -9.84 7.32 -1.48
N PHE A 30 -9.45 6.08 -1.18
CA PHE A 30 -8.27 5.81 -0.35
C PHE A 30 -7.46 4.62 -0.83
N VAL A 31 -6.16 4.64 -0.52
CA VAL A 31 -5.29 3.46 -0.51
C VAL A 31 -4.78 3.27 0.91
N TYR A 32 -4.91 2.09 1.49
CA TYR A 32 -4.43 1.85 2.85
C TYR A 32 -3.87 0.46 3.01
N GLY A 33 -2.91 0.31 3.93
CA GLY A 33 -2.16 -0.93 4.07
C GLY A 33 -0.87 -0.74 4.84
N THR A 34 0.15 -1.51 4.46
CA THR A 34 1.48 -1.49 5.06
C THR A 34 2.51 -0.85 4.14
N LEU A 35 3.44 -0.09 4.74
CA LEU A 35 4.63 0.38 4.05
C LEU A 35 5.67 -0.74 3.99
N ASP A 36 6.40 -0.80 2.88
CA ASP A 36 7.58 -1.64 2.78
C ASP A 36 8.70 -1.02 3.63
N ARG A 37 9.21 -1.78 4.62
CA ARG A 37 10.23 -1.34 5.57
C ARG A 37 11.33 -2.38 5.69
N LEU A 38 12.53 -1.91 5.98
CA LEU A 38 13.68 -2.80 6.19
C LEU A 38 13.45 -3.67 7.44
N PRO A 39 13.90 -4.93 7.45
CA PRO A 39 13.78 -5.81 8.62
C PRO A 39 14.39 -5.24 9.90
N GLU A 40 15.42 -4.38 9.77
CA GLU A 40 16.09 -3.71 10.88
C GLU A 40 15.20 -2.67 11.58
N ASP A 41 14.17 -2.15 10.91
CA ASP A 41 13.22 -1.20 11.50
C ASP A 41 12.25 -1.88 12.47
N GLY A 42 12.13 -3.22 12.43
CA GLY A 42 11.38 -4.06 13.39
C GLY A 42 9.89 -3.71 13.57
N LYS A 43 9.37 -2.75 12.80
CA LYS A 43 8.03 -2.18 12.94
C LYS A 43 7.37 -2.05 11.57
N THR A 44 6.37 -2.88 11.31
CA THR A 44 5.41 -2.64 10.21
C THR A 44 4.77 -1.28 10.40
N ALA A 45 4.97 -0.35 9.46
CA ALA A 45 4.17 0.88 9.42
C ALA A 45 2.90 0.64 8.64
N TYR A 46 1.81 1.17 9.17
CA TYR A 46 0.54 1.24 8.46
C TYR A 46 0.38 2.64 7.87
N PHE A 47 -0.36 2.74 6.76
CA PHE A 47 -0.64 4.01 6.12
C PHE A 47 -2.08 4.09 5.63
N VAL A 48 -2.59 5.32 5.55
CA VAL A 48 -3.76 5.67 4.73
C VAL A 48 -3.38 6.82 3.81
N PHE A 49 -3.64 6.66 2.53
CA PHE A 49 -3.44 7.67 1.51
C PHE A 49 -4.79 8.12 0.95
N ASP A 50 -5.05 9.41 1.05
CA ASP A 50 -6.24 10.06 0.47
C ASP A 50 -5.96 10.41 -1.00
N LEU A 51 -6.70 9.78 -1.92
CA LEU A 51 -6.52 9.94 -3.36
C LEU A 51 -6.92 11.34 -3.84
N LYS A 52 -7.90 11.98 -3.20
CA LYS A 52 -8.39 13.33 -3.57
C LYS A 52 -7.42 14.42 -3.14
N LEU A 53 -6.83 14.25 -1.95
CA LEU A 53 -5.93 15.24 -1.36
C LEU A 53 -4.45 14.97 -1.66
N SER A 54 -4.12 13.78 -2.16
CA SER A 54 -2.77 13.27 -2.35
C SER A 54 -1.94 13.41 -1.07
N ARG A 55 -2.52 12.95 0.05
CA ARG A 55 -1.93 13.04 1.40
C ARG A 55 -1.85 11.67 2.05
N ILE A 56 -0.74 11.44 2.73
CA ILE A 56 -0.51 10.24 3.54
C ILE A 56 -0.67 10.54 5.04
N GLU A 57 -1.26 9.61 5.76
CA GLU A 57 -1.22 9.50 7.22
C GLU A 57 -0.56 8.18 7.60
N ASN A 58 0.43 8.23 8.49
CA ASN A 58 1.23 7.07 8.91
C ASN A 58 0.93 6.68 10.35
N PHE A 59 0.97 5.38 10.63
CA PHE A 59 0.67 4.83 11.94
C PHE A 59 1.72 3.77 12.32
N GLU A 60 2.23 3.86 13.55
CA GLU A 60 3.21 2.90 14.07
C GLU A 60 2.59 1.61 14.61
N ASN A 61 1.28 1.60 14.87
CA ASN A 61 0.61 0.44 15.42
C ASN A 61 -0.75 0.21 14.77
N GLU A 62 -1.14 -1.06 14.72
CA GLU A 62 -2.35 -1.52 14.07
C GLU A 62 -3.61 -0.98 14.76
N THR A 63 -3.58 -0.80 16.09
CA THR A 63 -4.73 -0.30 16.86
C THR A 63 -5.14 1.11 16.42
N ALA A 64 -4.18 2.03 16.33
CA ALA A 64 -4.41 3.40 15.90
C ALA A 64 -4.84 3.47 14.44
N PHE A 65 -4.20 2.67 13.59
CA PHE A 65 -4.57 2.52 12.19
C PHE A 65 -6.03 2.03 12.02
N ASN A 66 -6.39 0.95 12.70
CA ASN A 66 -7.73 0.38 12.66
C ASN A 66 -8.79 1.35 13.20
N ALA A 67 -8.48 2.11 14.25
CA ALA A 67 -9.35 3.16 14.75
C ALA A 67 -9.57 4.27 13.70
N TYR A 68 -8.52 4.66 12.98
CA TYR A 68 -8.63 5.61 11.88
C TYR A 68 -9.50 5.09 10.74
N LEU A 69 -9.29 3.83 10.30
CA LEU A 69 -10.12 3.20 9.26
C LEU A 69 -11.60 3.23 9.64
N ILE A 70 -11.94 2.85 10.88
CA ILE A 70 -13.32 2.91 11.38
C ILE A 70 -13.86 4.35 11.32
N SER A 71 -13.06 5.34 11.73
CA SER A 71 -13.47 6.76 11.72
C SER A 71 -13.77 7.29 10.30
N LYS A 72 -13.19 6.67 9.27
CA LYS A 72 -13.42 6.99 7.85
C LYS A 72 -14.46 6.10 7.18
N GLY A 73 -15.08 5.17 7.92
CA GLY A 73 -16.01 4.19 7.36
C GLY A 73 -15.34 3.14 6.46
N LEU A 74 -14.01 2.96 6.59
CA LEU A 74 -13.24 1.98 5.84
C LEU A 74 -13.27 0.60 6.54
N ASN A 75 -13.15 -0.46 5.75
CA ASN A 75 -13.19 -1.83 6.26
C ASN A 75 -11.81 -2.26 6.78
N LYS A 76 -11.65 -2.34 8.09
CA LYS A 76 -10.42 -2.85 8.73
C LYS A 76 -10.17 -4.35 8.56
N ASN A 77 -11.20 -5.14 8.23
CA ASN A 77 -11.13 -6.60 8.15
C ASN A 77 -10.95 -7.09 6.70
N VAL A 78 -10.49 -6.23 5.81
CA VAL A 78 -10.21 -6.58 4.42
C VAL A 78 -8.91 -7.37 4.32
N LYS A 79 -8.84 -8.29 3.38
CA LYS A 79 -7.57 -8.94 3.03
C LYS A 79 -6.74 -7.97 2.17
N TYR A 80 -5.62 -7.52 2.70
CA TYR A 80 -4.63 -6.77 1.93
C TYR A 80 -3.99 -7.65 0.85
N GLN A 81 -3.62 -7.02 -0.26
CA GLN A 81 -3.04 -7.69 -1.41
C GLN A 81 -1.75 -6.96 -1.80
N ASP A 82 -0.83 -7.70 -2.38
CA ASP A 82 0.41 -7.15 -2.91
C ASP A 82 0.24 -6.60 -4.34
N PHE A 83 1.30 -5.97 -4.85
CA PHE A 83 1.33 -5.49 -6.22
C PHE A 83 1.05 -6.57 -7.26
N SER A 84 1.59 -7.79 -7.07
CA SER A 84 1.45 -8.91 -8.00
C SER A 84 -0.03 -9.27 -8.20
N TYR A 85 -0.80 -9.34 -7.12
CA TYR A 85 -2.24 -9.56 -7.19
C TYR A 85 -2.94 -8.51 -8.04
N TYR A 86 -2.69 -7.21 -7.78
CA TYR A 86 -3.33 -6.13 -8.53
C TYR A 86 -2.92 -6.11 -9.99
N TYR A 87 -1.65 -6.40 -10.27
CA TYR A 87 -1.14 -6.53 -11.63
C TYR A 87 -1.86 -7.64 -12.40
N ASP A 88 -2.01 -8.81 -11.78
CA ASP A 88 -2.70 -9.95 -12.37
C ASP A 88 -4.18 -9.65 -12.63
N GLN A 89 -4.86 -9.00 -11.69
CA GLN A 89 -6.27 -8.61 -11.86
C GLN A 89 -6.46 -7.61 -13.00
N TYR A 90 -5.60 -6.58 -13.10
CA TYR A 90 -5.73 -5.56 -14.14
C TYR A 90 -5.42 -6.11 -15.53
N TRP A 91 -4.37 -6.92 -15.65
CA TRP A 91 -3.92 -7.43 -16.96
C TRP A 91 -4.49 -8.80 -17.32
N SER A 92 -5.27 -9.44 -16.45
CA SER A 92 -5.79 -10.81 -16.63
C SER A 92 -4.70 -11.82 -17.06
N GLY A 93 -3.44 -11.58 -16.67
CA GLY A 93 -2.28 -12.36 -17.12
C GLY A 93 -1.88 -12.22 -18.60
N TRP A 94 -2.46 -11.29 -19.37
CA TRP A 94 -2.33 -11.24 -20.84
C TRP A 94 -0.99 -10.74 -21.38
N ARG A 95 -0.15 -10.10 -20.56
CA ARG A 95 1.12 -9.53 -21.05
C ARG A 95 2.14 -10.58 -21.53
N PHE A 96 1.96 -11.86 -21.19
CA PHE A 96 2.85 -12.93 -21.65
C PHE A 96 2.46 -13.58 -23.00
N PHE A 97 1.33 -13.21 -23.61
CA PHE A 97 0.93 -13.74 -24.93
C PHE A 97 1.50 -12.97 -26.13
N LEU A 98 2.26 -11.88 -25.90
CA LEU A 98 2.75 -10.98 -26.94
C LEU A 98 4.28 -10.90 -27.07
N LEU A 99 5.01 -11.83 -26.47
CA LEU A 99 6.39 -12.06 -26.89
C LEU A 99 6.38 -13.10 -28.03
N PRO A 100 6.76 -12.75 -29.27
CA PRO A 100 7.13 -13.75 -30.28
C PRO A 100 8.37 -14.55 -29.86
#